data_AF-A0A7Y2UPP1-F1
#
_entry.id   AF-A0A7Y2UPP1-F1
#
_cell.length_a   1.000
_cell.length_b   1.000
_cell.length_c   1.000
_cell.angle_alpha   90.00
_cell.angle_beta   90.00
_cell.angle_gamma   90.00
#
_symmetry.space_group_name_H-M   'P 1'
#
loop_
_entity.id
_entity.type
_entity.pdbx_description
1 polymer ?
#
loop_
_entity_poly.entity_id
_entity_poly.type
_entity_poly.pdbx_seq_one_letter_code
_entity_poly.pdbx_strand_id
1 'polypeptide(L)'
;MRLLPKWLYVVLAVGSYLGLHQVTKLFTDVEGIARIGLQAAHWGQYIVPGLLLLASLFLGRGDDERRRSAHRTRPSRSAHNQHVSLIKVDPFRAMSKDEFHRLLTQFFLRNGFTIESTPSELGDAVDLMLSKNSKSFVAQYRHWREHRVDVPKVREQYTVMQAVKAHGVYVITTGEFSYKAIQFAEDKNISLIDGLKLRRLVKKNSSTAGSEDRQDQSPLCPLCAA
;
A
#
# COMPACT_ATOMS: atom_id res chain seq x y z
N MET A 1 -18.37 11.07 0.99
CA MET A 1 -19.63 10.72 1.69
C MET A 1 -19.32 10.59 3.17
N ARG A 2 -19.82 11.52 4.01
CA ARG A 2 -19.51 11.55 5.45
C ARG A 2 -20.35 10.49 6.15
N LEU A 3 -19.70 9.48 6.75
CA LEU A 3 -20.38 8.46 7.55
C LEU A 3 -20.90 9.11 8.84
N LEU A 4 -22.17 8.90 9.16
CA LEU A 4 -22.79 9.41 10.39
C LEU A 4 -22.15 8.74 11.63
N PRO A 5 -22.00 9.47 12.75
CA PRO A 5 -21.41 8.93 13.97
C PRO A 5 -22.20 7.72 14.47
N LYS A 6 -21.50 6.66 14.89
CA LYS A 6 -22.12 5.42 15.40
C LYS A 6 -23.11 5.66 16.56
N TRP A 7 -22.92 6.73 17.32
CA TRP A 7 -23.81 7.11 18.43
C TRP A 7 -25.20 7.60 17.97
N LEU A 8 -25.31 8.13 16.75
CA LEU A 8 -26.58 8.57 16.17
C LEU A 8 -27.55 7.39 15.98
N TYR A 9 -27.05 6.22 15.58
CA TYR A 9 -27.85 5.01 15.44
C TYR A 9 -28.37 4.50 16.78
N VAL A 10 -27.58 4.64 17.85
CA VAL A 10 -27.99 4.27 19.21
C VAL A 10 -29.09 5.20 19.73
N VAL A 11 -28.92 6.52 19.54
CA VAL A 11 -29.93 7.51 19.95
C VAL A 11 -31.23 7.33 19.16
N LEU A 12 -31.14 7.07 17.86
CA LEU A 12 -32.31 6.84 17.00
C LEU A 12 -33.05 5.55 17.38
N ALA A 13 -32.33 4.48 17.76
CA ALA A 13 -32.93 3.25 18.25
C ALA A 13 -33.65 3.43 19.59
N VAL A 14 -33.05 4.13 20.55
CA VAL A 14 -33.68 4.42 21.85
C VAL A 14 -34.89 5.34 21.67
N GLY A 15 -34.80 6.35 20.80
CA GLY A 15 -35.93 7.22 20.46
C GLY A 15 -37.10 6.47 19.84
N SER A 16 -36.84 5.56 18.90
CA SER A 16 -37.87 4.72 18.30
C SER A 16 -38.54 3.80 19.33
N TYR A 17 -37.76 3.19 20.25
CA TYR A 17 -38.28 2.36 21.32
C TYR A 17 -39.21 3.13 22.27
N LEU A 18 -38.79 4.32 22.72
CA LEU A 18 -39.59 5.15 23.63
C LEU A 18 -40.85 5.69 22.95
N GLY A 19 -40.75 6.10 21.68
CA GLY A 19 -41.88 6.56 20.89
C GLY A 19 -42.93 5.46 20.71
N LEU A 20 -42.50 4.26 20.32
CA LEU A 20 -43.40 3.13 20.13
C LEU A 20 -44.04 2.69 21.46
N HIS A 21 -43.30 2.76 22.58
CA HIS A 21 -43.78 2.44 23.92
C HIS A 21 -44.79 3.47 24.47
N GLN A 22 -44.75 4.72 24.02
CA GLN A 22 -45.77 5.72 24.36
C GLN A 22 -47.04 5.53 23.52
N VAL A 23 -46.86 5.21 22.23
CA VAL A 23 -47.97 4.92 21.32
C VAL A 23 -48.75 3.70 21.81
N THR A 24 -48.11 2.63 22.27
CA THR A 24 -48.82 1.45 22.78
C THR A 24 -49.70 1.74 24.00
N LYS A 25 -49.36 2.75 24.83
CA LYS A 25 -50.20 3.16 25.97
C LYS A 25 -51.42 3.98 25.57
N LEU A 26 -51.39 4.65 24.42
CA LEU A 26 -52.51 5.44 23.89
C LEU A 26 -53.55 4.56 23.18
N PHE A 27 -53.16 3.37 22.72
CA PHE A 27 -54.04 2.45 21.97
C PHE A 27 -54.64 1.31 22.83
N THR A 28 -54.39 1.28 24.15
CA THR A 28 -54.91 0.23 25.05
C THR A 28 -56.33 0.46 25.56
N ASP A 29 -57.00 1.55 25.16
CA ASP A 29 -58.34 1.93 25.67
C ASP A 29 -59.49 1.65 24.67
N VAL A 30 -59.23 0.82 23.64
CA VAL A 30 -60.26 0.45 22.66
C VAL A 30 -60.49 -1.06 22.73
N GLU A 31 -61.48 -1.43 23.54
CA GLU A 31 -62.06 -2.78 23.59
C GLU A 31 -62.45 -3.23 22.18
N GLY A 32 -61.92 -4.38 21.72
CA GLY A 32 -62.63 -5.14 20.69
C GLY A 32 -61.83 -5.90 19.63
N ILE A 33 -60.51 -5.73 19.46
CA ILE A 33 -59.77 -6.41 18.36
C ILE A 33 -58.53 -7.19 18.82
N ALA A 34 -58.56 -7.71 20.04
CA ALA A 34 -57.70 -8.80 20.49
C ALA A 34 -58.37 -10.12 20.06
N ARG A 35 -57.78 -10.97 19.21
CA ARG A 35 -56.78 -11.95 19.66
C ARG A 35 -55.77 -12.41 18.60
N ILE A 36 -55.82 -11.95 17.35
CA ILE A 36 -54.94 -12.46 16.27
C ILE A 36 -53.62 -11.66 16.17
N GLY A 37 -53.63 -10.35 16.43
CA GLY A 37 -52.43 -9.51 16.35
C GLY A 37 -51.47 -9.61 17.56
N LEU A 38 -51.96 -10.05 18.71
CA LEU A 38 -51.24 -9.97 19.99
C LEU A 38 -50.17 -11.07 20.17
N GLN A 39 -50.28 -12.20 19.47
CA GLN A 39 -49.26 -13.25 19.52
C GLN A 39 -48.07 -12.98 18.59
N ALA A 40 -48.24 -12.21 17.51
CA ALA A 40 -47.12 -11.84 16.63
C ALA A 40 -46.22 -10.76 17.24
N ALA A 41 -46.80 -9.84 18.03
CA ALA A 41 -46.08 -8.74 18.68
C ALA A 41 -45.15 -9.20 19.81
N HIS A 42 -45.51 -10.27 20.54
CA HIS A 42 -44.74 -10.69 21.71
C HIS A 42 -43.41 -11.37 21.33
N TRP A 43 -43.36 -12.10 20.20
CA TRP A 43 -42.14 -12.73 19.70
C TRP A 43 -41.23 -11.71 18.99
N GLY A 44 -41.80 -10.71 18.33
CA GLY A 44 -41.04 -9.63 17.67
C GLY A 44 -40.21 -8.77 18.63
N GLN A 45 -40.64 -8.64 19.89
CA GLN A 45 -39.95 -7.85 20.92
C GLN A 45 -38.57 -8.40 21.30
N TYR A 46 -38.34 -9.71 21.15
CA TYR A 46 -37.06 -10.36 21.51
C TYR A 46 -36.20 -10.75 20.30
N ILE A 47 -36.82 -10.98 19.13
CA ILE A 47 -36.11 -11.34 17.90
C ILE A 47 -35.28 -10.18 17.36
N VAL A 48 -35.82 -8.95 17.38
CA VAL A 48 -35.12 -7.77 16.84
C VAL A 48 -33.89 -7.39 17.67
N PRO A 49 -33.94 -7.32 19.02
CA PRO A 49 -32.74 -7.12 19.83
C PRO A 49 -31.73 -8.26 19.72
N GLY A 50 -32.19 -9.52 19.61
CA GLY A 50 -31.32 -10.69 19.45
C GLY A 50 -30.52 -10.65 18.13
N LEU A 51 -31.16 -10.30 17.02
CA LEU A 51 -30.51 -10.11 15.71
C LEU A 51 -29.51 -8.94 15.73
N LEU A 52 -29.84 -7.83 16.41
CA LEU A 52 -28.94 -6.69 16.57
C LEU A 52 -27.70 -7.04 17.43
N LEU A 53 -27.85 -7.84 18.47
CA LEU A 53 -26.73 -8.32 19.29
C LEU A 53 -25.84 -9.31 18.52
N LEU A 54 -26.42 -10.23 17.75
CA LEU A 54 -25.66 -11.15 16.88
C LEU A 54 -24.89 -10.40 15.79
N ALA A 55 -25.50 -9.38 15.18
CA ALA A 55 -24.82 -8.51 14.21
C ALA A 55 -23.63 -7.77 14.86
N SER A 56 -23.75 -7.34 16.12
CA SER A 56 -22.63 -6.68 16.83
C SER A 56 -21.43 -7.61 17.07
N LEU A 57 -21.67 -8.89 17.33
CA LEU A 57 -20.62 -9.90 17.56
C LEU A 57 -19.94 -10.34 16.26
N PHE A 58 -20.70 -10.50 15.18
CA PHE A 58 -20.16 -10.92 13.87
C PHE A 58 -19.48 -9.78 13.11
N LEU A 59 -20.02 -8.55 13.13
CA LEU A 59 -19.36 -7.41 12.47
C LEU A 59 -18.23 -6.80 13.32
N GLY A 60 -18.20 -7.04 14.64
CA GLY A 60 -17.14 -6.55 15.53
C GLY A 60 -15.82 -7.32 15.42
N ARG A 61 -15.85 -8.60 15.00
CA ARG A 61 -14.63 -9.42 14.83
C ARG A 61 -13.87 -9.17 13.53
N GLY A 62 -14.52 -8.66 12.48
CA GLY A 62 -13.88 -8.40 11.19
C GLY A 62 -12.86 -7.24 11.19
N ASP A 63 -12.94 -6.34 12.17
CA ASP A 63 -12.06 -5.15 12.26
C ASP A 63 -10.95 -5.28 13.32
N ASP A 64 -11.03 -6.27 14.23
CA ASP A 64 -10.02 -6.49 15.27
C ASP A 64 -8.77 -7.21 14.72
N GLU A 65 -8.93 -8.05 13.69
CA GLU A 65 -7.83 -8.67 12.93
C GLU A 65 -6.96 -7.62 12.22
N ARG A 66 -7.57 -6.52 11.74
CA ARG A 66 -6.90 -5.38 11.12
C ARG A 66 -6.16 -4.50 12.13
N ARG A 67 -6.62 -4.43 13.38
CA ARG A 67 -5.96 -3.65 14.45
C ARG A 67 -4.78 -4.38 15.08
N ARG A 68 -4.80 -5.71 15.17
CA ARG A 68 -3.66 -6.51 15.66
C ARG A 68 -2.48 -6.48 14.69
N SER A 69 -2.75 -6.45 13.38
CA SER A 69 -1.72 -6.30 12.35
C SER A 69 -1.08 -4.90 12.33
N ALA A 70 -1.77 -3.88 12.84
CA ALA A 70 -1.28 -2.50 12.91
C ALA A 70 -0.51 -2.18 14.21
N HIS A 71 -0.49 -3.06 15.21
CA HIS A 71 0.12 -2.77 16.51
C HIS A 71 1.36 -3.61 16.86
N ARG A 72 1.81 -4.50 15.97
CA ARG A 72 3.02 -5.33 16.19
C ARG A 72 4.34 -4.68 15.74
N THR A 73 4.32 -3.44 15.26
CA THR A 73 5.53 -2.63 15.07
C THR A 73 5.46 -1.40 15.96
N ARG A 74 5.67 -1.58 17.26
CA ARG A 74 6.30 -0.55 18.08
C ARG A 74 7.79 -0.59 17.72
N PRO A 75 8.34 0.41 17.00
CA PRO A 75 9.78 0.50 16.89
C PRO A 75 10.34 0.91 18.24
N SER A 76 11.39 0.24 18.68
CA SER A 76 12.23 0.64 19.80
C SER A 76 12.52 2.14 19.70
N ARG A 77 12.18 2.85 20.77
CA ARG A 77 12.78 4.15 21.08
C ARG A 77 14.29 3.93 21.21
N SER A 78 15.04 4.36 20.21
CA SER A 78 16.45 4.71 20.40
C SER A 78 16.63 6.10 19.82
N ALA A 79 16.91 7.04 20.73
CA ALA A 79 17.23 8.42 20.44
C ALA A 79 18.46 8.50 19.52
N HIS A 80 18.41 9.37 18.51
CA HIS A 80 19.38 10.47 18.33
C HIS A 80 19.06 11.27 17.04
N ASN A 81 19.05 12.60 17.19
CA ASN A 81 18.95 13.68 16.20
C ASN A 81 17.61 13.95 15.49
N GLN A 82 16.82 14.78 16.17
CA GLN A 82 15.91 15.74 15.58
C GLN A 82 16.69 16.74 14.69
N HIS A 83 16.32 16.84 13.42
CA HIS A 83 16.43 18.10 12.69
C HIS A 83 15.24 18.22 11.73
N VAL A 84 14.39 19.20 12.05
CA VAL A 84 13.32 19.84 11.26
C VAL A 84 12.21 18.93 10.70
N SER A 85 11.01 19.12 11.28
CA SER A 85 9.71 18.77 10.72
C SER A 85 9.42 19.60 9.47
N LEU A 86 10.10 19.31 8.36
CA LEU A 86 9.64 19.75 7.05
C LEU A 86 8.53 18.79 6.63
N ILE A 87 7.46 19.31 6.03
CA ILE A 87 6.50 18.50 5.28
C ILE A 87 7.34 17.56 4.40
N LYS A 88 7.36 16.27 4.73
CA LYS A 88 8.19 15.29 4.04
C LYS A 88 7.55 15.03 2.68
N VAL A 89 7.70 16.00 1.78
CA VAL A 89 7.38 15.84 0.37
C VAL A 89 8.19 14.63 -0.07
N ASP A 90 7.50 13.62 -0.60
CA ASP A 90 8.18 12.45 -1.12
C ASP A 90 9.22 12.93 -2.15
N PRO A 91 10.54 12.70 -1.94
CA PRO A 91 11.58 13.25 -2.79
C PRO A 91 11.39 12.85 -4.25
N PHE A 92 10.71 11.73 -4.51
CA PHE A 92 10.37 11.35 -5.88
C PHE A 92 9.28 12.24 -6.48
N ARG A 93 8.29 12.74 -5.72
CA ARG A 93 7.21 13.57 -6.27
C ARG A 93 7.70 14.93 -6.80
N ALA A 94 8.78 15.46 -6.22
CA ALA A 94 9.39 16.72 -6.66
C ALA A 94 10.37 16.54 -7.82
N MET A 95 10.74 15.30 -8.15
CA MET A 95 11.77 14.97 -9.14
C MET A 95 11.25 15.14 -10.57
N SER A 96 12.11 15.58 -11.50
CA SER A 96 11.80 15.63 -12.94
C SER A 96 11.85 14.22 -13.57
N LYS A 97 11.34 14.05 -14.80
CA LYS A 97 11.45 12.76 -15.52
C LYS A 97 12.93 12.39 -15.75
N ASP A 98 13.76 13.38 -16.05
CA ASP A 98 15.19 13.18 -16.36
C ASP A 98 16.00 12.83 -15.13
N GLU A 99 15.71 13.45 -13.99
CA GLU A 99 16.32 13.10 -12.71
C GLU A 99 15.94 11.68 -12.30
N PHE A 100 14.68 11.29 -12.50
CA PHE A 100 14.21 9.93 -12.20
C PHE A 100 14.87 8.89 -13.11
N HIS A 101 15.00 9.21 -14.41
CA HIS A 101 15.76 8.40 -15.36
C HIS A 101 17.20 8.19 -14.89
N ARG A 102 17.93 9.27 -14.57
CA ARG A 102 19.31 9.21 -14.10
C ARG A 102 19.46 8.36 -12.84
N LEU A 103 18.52 8.50 -11.89
CA LEU A 103 18.49 7.70 -10.67
C LEU A 103 18.33 6.21 -10.96
N LEU A 104 17.40 5.85 -11.85
CA LEU A 104 17.17 4.46 -12.22
C LEU A 104 18.36 3.86 -13.00
N THR A 105 18.93 4.62 -13.92
CA THR A 105 20.14 4.27 -14.66
C THR A 105 21.28 3.94 -13.69
N GLN A 106 21.59 4.84 -12.75
CA GLN A 106 22.64 4.58 -11.75
C GLN A 106 22.29 3.39 -10.85
N PHE A 107 21.02 3.23 -10.49
CA PHE A 107 20.56 2.08 -9.71
C PHE A 107 20.83 0.77 -10.44
N PHE A 108 20.41 0.63 -11.71
CA PHE A 108 20.60 -0.61 -12.46
C PHE A 108 22.09 -0.90 -12.73
N LEU A 109 22.87 0.11 -13.09
CA LEU A 109 24.33 -0.03 -13.28
C LEU A 109 25.00 -0.58 -12.01
N ARG A 110 24.69 -0.02 -10.83
CA ARG A 110 25.23 -0.50 -9.55
C ARG A 110 24.78 -1.91 -9.17
N ASN A 111 23.64 -2.36 -9.69
CA ASN A 111 23.14 -3.72 -9.48
C ASN A 111 23.67 -4.73 -10.53
N GLY A 112 24.69 -4.35 -11.30
CA GLY A 112 25.36 -5.23 -12.27
C GLY A 112 24.56 -5.44 -13.55
N PHE A 113 23.74 -4.46 -13.95
CA PHE A 113 23.14 -4.41 -15.27
C PHE A 113 23.95 -3.48 -16.17
N THR A 114 23.96 -3.77 -17.46
CA THR A 114 24.46 -2.88 -18.51
C THR A 114 23.25 -2.21 -19.18
N ILE A 115 23.39 -0.94 -19.55
CA ILE A 115 22.35 -0.21 -20.28
C ILE A 115 22.66 -0.31 -21.77
N GLU A 116 21.69 -0.79 -22.53
CA GLU A 116 21.78 -0.90 -23.99
C GLU A 116 21.02 0.27 -24.63
N SER A 117 21.50 0.72 -25.79
CA SER A 117 20.78 1.70 -26.59
C SER A 117 19.45 1.11 -27.06
N THR A 118 18.35 1.78 -26.77
CA THR A 118 17.04 1.40 -27.29
C THR A 118 17.05 1.49 -28.82
N PRO A 119 16.72 0.41 -29.55
CA PRO A 119 16.59 0.45 -31.00
C PRO A 119 15.61 1.54 -31.44
N SER A 120 15.95 2.32 -32.46
CA SER A 120 15.10 3.43 -32.93
C SER A 120 13.69 2.98 -33.33
N GLU A 121 13.52 1.72 -33.76
CA GLU A 121 12.23 1.11 -34.11
C GLU A 121 11.27 1.01 -32.93
N LEU A 122 11.79 0.95 -31.69
CA LEU A 122 10.99 0.92 -30.47
C LEU A 122 10.59 2.31 -29.99
N GLY A 123 11.23 3.35 -30.52
CA GLY A 123 10.96 4.75 -30.18
C GLY A 123 10.87 4.98 -28.68
N ASP A 124 9.84 5.73 -28.27
CA ASP A 124 9.56 6.06 -26.86
C ASP A 124 8.78 4.97 -26.10
N ALA A 125 8.61 3.77 -26.69
CA ALA A 125 7.88 2.67 -26.05
C ALA A 125 8.66 2.04 -24.88
N VAL A 126 9.99 2.10 -24.93
CA VAL A 126 10.90 1.52 -23.93
C VAL A 126 11.68 2.64 -23.27
N ASP A 127 11.51 2.82 -21.95
CA ASP A 127 12.26 3.85 -21.22
C ASP A 127 13.74 3.46 -21.02
N LEU A 128 14.03 2.19 -20.71
CA LEU A 128 15.38 1.66 -20.50
C LEU A 128 15.49 0.21 -20.97
N MET A 129 16.52 -0.10 -21.76
CA MET A 129 16.91 -1.47 -22.11
C MET A 129 18.12 -1.89 -21.28
N LEU A 130 18.01 -3.05 -20.63
CA LEU A 130 18.97 -3.55 -19.66
C LEU A 130 19.46 -4.93 -20.07
N SER A 131 20.73 -5.22 -19.78
CA SER A 131 21.34 -6.51 -20.08
C SER A 131 22.08 -7.02 -18.85
N LYS A 132 21.88 -8.29 -18.51
CA LYS A 132 22.56 -8.93 -17.37
C LYS A 132 22.66 -10.44 -17.60
N ASN A 133 23.85 -11.01 -17.46
CA ASN A 133 24.11 -12.44 -17.63
C ASN A 133 23.55 -13.00 -18.95
N SER A 134 23.80 -12.29 -20.06
CA SER A 134 23.29 -12.63 -21.41
C SER A 134 21.76 -12.65 -21.54
N LYS A 135 21.03 -12.06 -20.59
CA LYS A 135 19.58 -11.88 -20.65
C LYS A 135 19.24 -10.40 -20.79
N SER A 136 18.35 -10.11 -21.73
CA SER A 136 17.76 -8.80 -21.96
C SER A 136 16.56 -8.55 -21.05
N PHE A 137 16.49 -7.38 -20.45
CA PHE A 137 15.39 -6.92 -19.62
C PHE A 137 14.97 -5.52 -20.06
N VAL A 138 13.71 -5.19 -19.83
CA VAL A 138 13.17 -3.86 -20.09
C VAL A 138 12.78 -3.21 -18.77
N ALA A 139 13.17 -1.97 -18.52
CA ALA A 139 12.67 -1.21 -17.37
C ALA A 139 11.75 -0.08 -17.86
N GLN A 140 10.56 -0.01 -17.30
CA GLN A 140 9.55 0.97 -17.66
C GLN A 140 9.04 1.72 -16.44
N TYR A 141 8.96 3.03 -16.58
CA TYR A 141 8.54 3.94 -15.52
C TYR A 141 7.60 5.05 -16.03
N ARG A 142 6.98 4.90 -17.20
CA ARG A 142 5.98 5.84 -17.74
C ARG A 142 4.94 6.32 -16.72
N HIS A 143 4.45 5.44 -15.84
CA HIS A 143 3.44 5.76 -14.82
C HIS A 143 4.01 5.98 -13.41
N TRP A 144 5.26 6.44 -13.31
CA TRP A 144 5.96 6.48 -12.03
C TRP A 144 5.35 7.40 -10.98
N ARG A 145 4.65 8.47 -11.39
CA ARG A 145 3.96 9.43 -10.49
C ARG A 145 2.56 8.99 -10.09
N GLU A 146 2.04 7.92 -10.68
CA GLU A 146 0.71 7.44 -10.36
C GLU A 146 0.66 6.96 -8.92
N HIS A 147 -0.37 7.39 -8.17
CA HIS A 147 -0.51 6.94 -6.78
C HIS A 147 -0.81 5.44 -6.71
N ARG A 148 -1.58 4.92 -7.67
CA ARG A 148 -1.94 3.50 -7.76
C ARG A 148 -1.91 3.00 -9.19
N VAL A 149 -1.15 1.94 -9.44
CA VAL A 149 -1.03 1.30 -10.76
C VAL A 149 -1.86 0.02 -10.80
N ASP A 150 -2.77 -0.05 -11.76
CA ASP A 150 -3.66 -1.20 -11.98
C ASP A 150 -3.22 -2.11 -13.13
N VAL A 151 -3.89 -3.26 -13.24
CA VAL A 151 -3.61 -4.31 -14.24
C VAL A 151 -3.45 -3.79 -15.68
N PRO A 152 -4.29 -2.87 -16.20
CA PRO A 152 -4.16 -2.41 -17.59
C PRO A 152 -2.80 -1.78 -17.87
N LYS A 153 -2.29 -0.97 -16.94
CA LYS A 153 -0.98 -0.32 -17.05
C LYS A 153 0.14 -1.34 -17.02
N VAL A 154 0.11 -2.29 -16.07
CA VAL A 154 1.13 -3.35 -16.00
C VAL A 154 1.11 -4.25 -17.25
N ARG A 155 -0.08 -4.52 -17.80
CA ARG A 155 -0.25 -5.31 -19.02
C ARG A 155 0.33 -4.62 -20.24
N GLU A 156 0.15 -3.31 -20.39
CA GLU A 156 0.76 -2.53 -21.47
C GLU A 156 2.28 -2.77 -21.52
N GLN A 157 2.94 -2.66 -20.36
CA GLN A 157 4.39 -2.83 -20.24
C GLN A 157 4.83 -4.27 -20.53
N TYR A 158 4.03 -5.24 -20.11
CA TYR A 158 4.24 -6.64 -20.44
C TYR A 158 4.13 -6.91 -21.95
N THR A 159 3.17 -6.28 -22.64
CA THR A 159 3.05 -6.40 -24.10
C THR A 159 4.28 -5.82 -24.80
N VAL A 160 4.81 -4.68 -24.34
CA VAL A 160 6.04 -4.10 -24.89
C VAL A 160 7.22 -5.06 -24.69
N MET A 161 7.39 -5.64 -23.50
CA MET A 161 8.42 -6.64 -23.23
C MET A 161 8.35 -7.83 -24.21
N GLN A 162 7.14 -8.32 -24.50
CA GLN A 162 6.93 -9.41 -25.45
C GLN A 162 7.29 -8.99 -26.88
N ALA A 163 6.93 -7.77 -27.29
CA ALA A 163 7.26 -7.23 -28.61
C ALA A 163 8.78 -7.11 -28.83
N VAL A 164 9.53 -6.71 -27.80
CA VAL A 164 11.00 -6.60 -27.84
C VAL A 164 11.68 -7.96 -27.65
N LYS A 165 10.93 -9.03 -27.34
CA LYS A 165 11.45 -10.36 -26.99
C LYS A 165 12.44 -10.31 -25.81
N ALA A 166 12.18 -9.43 -24.84
CA ALA A 166 12.97 -9.37 -23.61
C ALA A 166 12.60 -10.53 -22.67
N HIS A 167 13.56 -10.94 -21.84
CA HIS A 167 13.37 -12.03 -20.88
C HIS A 167 12.46 -11.63 -19.71
N GLY A 168 12.42 -10.34 -19.38
CA GLY A 168 11.60 -9.82 -18.30
C GLY A 168 11.44 -8.30 -18.36
N VAL A 169 10.49 -7.79 -17.57
CA VAL A 169 10.21 -6.36 -17.44
C VAL A 169 10.21 -5.92 -15.99
N TYR A 170 10.85 -4.79 -15.71
CA TYR A 170 10.79 -4.07 -14.45
C TYR A 170 9.79 -2.93 -14.57
N VAL A 171 8.68 -3.01 -13.84
CA VAL A 171 7.67 -1.96 -13.78
C VAL A 171 7.89 -1.15 -12.51
N ILE A 172 8.15 0.16 -12.67
CA ILE A 172 8.62 1.00 -11.58
C ILE A 172 7.62 2.13 -11.32
N THR A 173 7.22 2.29 -10.05
CA THR A 173 6.38 3.38 -9.60
C THR A 173 6.78 3.91 -8.22
N THR A 174 6.46 5.17 -7.95
CA THR A 174 6.59 5.79 -6.63
C THR A 174 5.33 5.61 -5.76
N GLY A 175 4.22 5.21 -6.39
CA GLY A 175 3.00 4.81 -5.73
C GLY A 175 2.99 3.33 -5.37
N GLU A 176 1.80 2.74 -5.42
CA GLU A 176 1.56 1.34 -5.07
C GLU A 176 0.92 0.58 -6.24
N PHE A 177 1.17 -0.72 -6.33
CA PHE A 177 0.44 -1.59 -7.26
C PHE A 177 -0.85 -2.09 -6.61
N SER A 178 -1.92 -2.21 -7.38
CA SER A 178 -3.11 -2.89 -6.87
C SER A 178 -2.86 -4.37 -6.67
N TYR A 179 -3.60 -4.98 -5.74
CA TYR A 179 -3.53 -6.42 -5.49
C TYR A 179 -3.70 -7.25 -6.77
N LYS A 180 -4.67 -6.87 -7.62
CA LYS A 180 -4.88 -7.52 -8.92
C LYS A 180 -3.67 -7.37 -9.86
N ALA A 181 -2.98 -6.23 -9.84
CA ALA A 181 -1.78 -6.02 -10.64
C ALA A 181 -0.60 -6.86 -10.15
N ILE A 182 -0.47 -7.04 -8.83
CA ILE A 182 0.52 -7.93 -8.21
C ILE A 182 0.24 -9.38 -8.63
N GLN A 183 -1.00 -9.86 -8.48
CA GLN A 183 -1.40 -11.19 -8.93
C GLN A 183 -1.18 -11.40 -10.42
N PHE A 184 -1.44 -10.38 -11.24
CA PHE A 184 -1.17 -10.46 -12.68
C PHE A 184 0.31 -10.67 -12.99
N ALA A 185 1.21 -10.16 -12.14
CA ALA A 185 2.65 -10.26 -12.31
C ALA A 185 3.26 -11.57 -11.76
N GLU A 186 2.62 -12.24 -10.79
CA GLU A 186 3.16 -13.45 -10.12
C GLU A 186 3.51 -14.58 -11.10
N ASP A 187 2.66 -14.82 -12.09
CA ASP A 187 2.87 -15.90 -13.09
C ASP A 187 3.58 -15.42 -14.37
N LYS A 188 4.24 -14.27 -14.33
CA LYS A 188 4.89 -13.66 -15.51
C LYS A 188 6.28 -13.16 -15.15
N ASN A 189 7.11 -12.95 -16.17
CA ASN A 189 8.44 -12.34 -16.00
C ASN A 189 8.35 -10.82 -15.74
N ILE A 190 7.49 -10.40 -14.82
CA ILE A 190 7.22 -9.02 -14.46
C ILE A 190 7.71 -8.78 -13.04
N SER A 191 8.68 -7.89 -12.88
CA SER A 191 9.20 -7.44 -11.59
C SER A 191 8.60 -6.09 -11.21
N LEU A 192 7.79 -6.07 -10.16
CA LEU A 192 7.13 -4.85 -9.66
C LEU A 192 7.95 -4.16 -8.57
N ILE A 193 8.38 -2.92 -8.85
CA ILE A 193 9.08 -2.04 -7.91
C ILE A 193 8.14 -0.89 -7.51
N ASP A 194 7.51 -1.03 -6.35
CA ASP A 194 6.66 0.00 -5.75
C ASP A 194 7.49 1.10 -5.06
N GLY A 195 6.84 2.17 -4.63
CA GLY A 195 7.52 3.29 -3.98
C GLY A 195 8.21 2.92 -2.67
N LEU A 196 7.68 1.95 -1.91
CA LEU A 196 8.31 1.49 -0.67
C LEU A 196 9.59 0.72 -0.96
N LYS A 197 9.56 -0.19 -1.94
CA LYS A 197 10.73 -0.93 -2.44
C LYS A 197 11.75 0.04 -3.01
N LEU A 198 11.33 0.98 -3.86
CA LEU A 198 12.21 1.99 -4.46
C LEU A 198 12.93 2.82 -3.40
N ARG A 199 12.22 3.32 -2.38
CA ARG A 199 12.83 4.05 -1.24
C ARG A 199 13.87 3.21 -0.50
N ARG A 200 13.57 1.94 -0.24
CA ARG A 200 14.51 1.02 0.44
C ARG A 200 15.75 0.76 -0.39
N LEU A 201 15.58 0.56 -1.69
CA LEU A 201 16.66 0.31 -2.65
C LEU A 201 17.59 1.52 -2.76
N VAL A 202 17.04 2.73 -2.88
CA VAL A 202 17.84 3.96 -2.94
C VAL A 202 18.59 4.22 -1.62
N LYS A 203 17.93 4.04 -0.46
CA LYS A 203 18.57 4.26 0.85
C LYS A 203 19.68 3.26 1.16
N LYS A 204 19.52 2.00 0.75
CA LYS A 204 20.59 0.99 0.89
C LYS A 204 21.82 1.43 0.10
N ASN A 205 21.62 1.93 -1.11
CA ASN A 205 22.70 2.30 -2.00
C ASN A 205 23.42 3.60 -1.59
N SER A 206 22.78 4.48 -0.80
CA SER A 206 23.44 5.67 -0.24
C SER A 206 24.23 5.40 1.04
N SER A 207 23.89 4.34 1.79
CA SER A 207 24.60 3.98 3.03
C SER A 207 25.84 3.11 2.78
N THR A 208 25.84 2.29 1.73
CA THR A 208 27.05 1.53 1.33
C THR A 208 28.17 2.44 0.81
N ALA A 209 27.86 3.64 0.32
CA ALA A 209 28.87 4.61 -0.12
C ALA A 209 29.65 5.28 1.03
N GLY A 210 29.29 5.02 2.30
CA GLY A 210 29.95 5.57 3.49
C GLY A 210 30.60 4.53 4.40
N SER A 211 30.86 3.31 3.92
CA SER A 211 31.44 2.23 4.74
C SER A 211 32.51 1.39 4.01
N GLU A 212 33.27 2.03 3.13
CA GLU A 212 34.56 1.51 2.60
C GLU A 212 35.70 2.51 2.88
N ASP A 213 35.78 2.99 4.13
CA ASP A 213 37.00 3.64 4.65
C ASP A 213 37.26 3.16 6.08
N ARG A 214 37.59 1.88 6.21
CA ARG A 214 38.24 1.34 7.40
C ARG A 214 38.95 0.02 7.09
N GLN A 215 40.06 0.11 6.37
CA GLN A 215 41.17 -0.84 6.46
C GLN A 215 42.38 -0.28 5.69
N ASP A 216 43.07 0.69 6.30
CA ASP A 216 44.53 0.71 6.16
C ASP A 216 45.12 0.63 7.57
N GLN A 217 45.83 -0.46 7.78
CA GLN A 217 46.49 -0.83 9.01
C GLN A 217 47.72 0.08 9.11
N SER A 218 47.77 0.96 10.11
CA SER A 218 49.03 1.60 10.46
C SER A 218 49.97 0.53 11.05
N PRO A 219 51.10 0.18 10.41
CA PRO A 219 52.14 -0.52 11.14
C PRO A 219 52.75 0.47 12.14
N LEU A 220 52.65 0.12 13.41
CA LEU A 220 53.50 0.65 14.47
C LEU A 220 54.96 0.44 14.04
N CYS A 221 55.70 1.54 13.82
CA CYS A 221 57.16 1.50 13.74
C CYS A 221 57.74 1.93 15.08
N PRO A 222 58.24 1.00 15.93
CA PRO A 222 58.92 1.35 17.15
C PRO A 222 60.41 1.55 16.83
N LEU A 223 60.77 2.62 16.13
CA LEU A 223 62.17 3.06 15.92
C LEU A 223 62.19 4.36 15.09
N CYS A 224 61.58 5.42 15.63
CA CYS A 224 62.01 6.77 15.26
C CYS A 224 63.22 7.10 16.13
N ALA A 225 64.39 7.09 15.50
CA ALA A 225 65.70 7.35 16.07
C ALA A 225 65.82 8.79 16.59
N ALA A 226 66.20 8.91 17.85
CA ALA A 226 66.86 10.05 18.46
C ALA A 226 67.93 9.51 19.42
#